data_AF-A0A7S0EB20-F1
#
_entry.id   AF-A0A7S0EB20-F1
#
_cell.length_a   1.000
_cell.length_b   1.000
_cell.length_c   1.000
_cell.angle_alpha   90.00
_cell.angle_beta   90.00
_cell.angle_gamma   90.00
#
_symmetry.space_group_name_H-M   'P 1'
#
loop_
_entity.id
_entity.type
_entity.pdbx_description
1 polymer ?
#
loop_
_entity_poly.entity_id
_entity_poly.type
_entity_poly.pdbx_seq_one_letter_code
_entity_poly.pdbx_strand_id
1 'polypeptide(L)'
;ISLVLLERALSRSELRLTPFTWRPCVLCALVVSSKTWYDKAVFNVDFSERLPSYNLAHINTMETEFLSALDYRATVSVSLYAKYFFALQDVLGTSNTRRSTWTAGESVKR
;
A
#
# COMPACT_ATOMS: atom_id res chain seq x y z
N ILE A 1 2.99 -1.19 -0.49
CA ILE A 1 2.25 -1.66 -1.71
C ILE A 1 0.86 -1.03 -1.77
N SER A 2 0.14 -0.94 -0.66
CA SER A 2 -1.21 -0.35 -0.58
C SER A 2 -1.30 1.06 -1.19
N LEU A 3 -0.32 1.94 -0.92
CA LEU A 3 -0.27 3.29 -1.51
C LEU A 3 -0.20 3.27 -3.05
N VAL A 4 0.57 2.35 -3.62
CA VAL A 4 0.69 2.18 -5.08
C VAL A 4 -0.63 1.72 -5.69
N LEU A 5 -1.34 0.81 -5.02
CA LEU A 5 -2.65 0.36 -5.48
C LEU A 5 -3.69 1.47 -5.36
N LEU A 6 -3.67 2.23 -4.27
CA LEU A 6 -4.58 3.35 -4.08
C LEU A 6 -4.39 4.41 -5.17
N GLU A 7 -3.15 4.84 -5.44
CA GLU A 7 -2.89 5.83 -6.48
C GLU A 7 -3.27 5.34 -7.87
N ARG A 8 -3.05 4.05 -8.18
CA ARG A 8 -3.50 3.46 -9.43
C ARG A 8 -5.01 3.47 -9.56
N ALA A 9 -5.74 3.13 -8.50
CA ALA A 9 -7.20 3.19 -8.50
C ALA A 9 -7.67 4.63 -8.75
N LEU A 10 -7.09 5.62 -8.06
CA LEU A 10 -7.44 7.04 -8.23
C LEU A 10 -7.08 7.61 -9.61
N SER A 11 -5.99 7.13 -10.22
CA SER A 11 -5.54 7.60 -11.53
C SER A 11 -6.33 6.98 -12.69
N ARG A 12 -6.90 5.80 -12.48
CA ARG A 12 -7.57 5.02 -13.54
C ARG A 12 -9.09 5.03 -13.46
N SER A 13 -9.64 5.28 -12.28
CA SER A 13 -11.08 5.34 -12.07
C SER A 13 -11.53 6.77 -11.76
N GLU A 14 -12.84 6.99 -11.79
CA GLU A 14 -13.45 8.24 -11.34
C GLU A 14 -13.47 8.37 -9.80
N LEU A 15 -12.85 7.43 -9.07
CA LEU A 15 -12.77 7.51 -7.62
C LEU A 15 -11.97 8.76 -7.21
N ARG A 16 -12.65 9.65 -6.49
CA ARG A 16 -12.03 10.80 -5.84
C ARG A 16 -12.04 10.61 -4.34
N LEU A 17 -10.90 10.82 -3.70
CA LEU A 17 -10.82 10.88 -2.25
C LEU A 17 -11.58 12.11 -1.75
N THR A 18 -12.79 11.90 -1.25
CA THR A 18 -13.56 12.92 -0.52
C THR A 18 -13.44 12.65 0.99
N PRO A 19 -13.68 13.65 1.87
CA PRO A 19 -13.63 13.49 3.32
C PRO A 19 -14.53 12.37 3.88
N PHE A 20 -15.54 11.95 3.11
CA PHE A 20 -16.44 10.85 3.45
C PHE A 20 -16.01 9.49 2.88
N THR A 21 -15.28 9.46 1.76
CA THR A 21 -14.96 8.23 1.02
C THR A 21 -13.50 7.76 1.18
N TRP A 22 -12.62 8.59 1.77
CA TRP A 22 -11.20 8.23 1.91
C TRP A 22 -10.99 6.99 2.80
N ARG A 23 -11.78 6.83 3.86
CA ARG A 23 -11.68 5.68 4.79
C ARG A 23 -11.91 4.34 4.08
N PRO A 24 -13.05 4.12 3.38
CA PRO A 24 -13.27 2.88 2.67
C PRO A 24 -12.28 2.66 1.52
N CYS A 25 -11.85 3.71 0.81
CA CYS A 25 -10.86 3.58 -0.27
C CYS A 25 -9.50 3.06 0.25
N VAL A 26 -9.01 3.65 1.35
CA VAL A 26 -7.76 3.22 2.00
C VAL A 26 -7.89 1.80 2.56
N LEU A 27 -9.05 1.47 3.16
CA LEU A 27 -9.31 0.13 3.67
C LEU A 27 -9.25 -0.90 2.53
N CYS A 28 -9.90 -0.66 1.40
CA CYS A 28 -9.88 -1.57 0.26
C CYS A 28 -8.47 -1.76 -0.30
N ALA A 29 -7.71 -0.66 -0.44
CA ALA A 29 -6.31 -0.73 -0.86
C ALA A 29 -5.46 -1.58 0.10
N LEU A 30 -5.71 -1.49 1.42
CA LEU A 30 -5.04 -2.30 2.43
C LEU A 30 -5.43 -3.78 2.34
N VAL A 31 -6.72 -4.09 2.24
CA VAL A 31 -7.25 -5.46 2.11
C VAL A 31 -6.64 -6.15 0.89
N VAL A 32 -6.77 -5.53 -0.29
CA VAL A 32 -6.25 -6.09 -1.54
C VAL A 32 -4.72 -6.23 -1.48
N SER A 33 -4.01 -5.21 -0.98
CA SER A 33 -2.56 -5.31 -0.86
C SER A 33 -2.10 -6.45 0.05
N SER A 34 -2.83 -6.69 1.15
CA SER A 34 -2.53 -7.76 2.10
C SER A 34 -2.70 -9.12 1.45
N LYS A 35 -3.80 -9.31 0.71
CA LYS A 35 -4.04 -10.55 -0.04
C LYS A 35 -2.98 -10.82 -1.12
N THR A 36 -2.45 -9.77 -1.74
CA THR A 36 -1.48 -9.91 -2.84
C THR A 36 -0.03 -10.07 -2.39
N TRP A 37 0.29 -9.71 -1.14
CA TRP A 37 1.66 -9.67 -0.64
C TRP A 37 1.96 -10.70 0.44
N TYR A 38 0.97 -11.06 1.25
CA TYR A 38 1.14 -12.12 2.24
C TYR A 38 0.93 -13.49 1.59
N ASP A 39 1.83 -14.42 1.90
CA ASP A 39 1.73 -15.84 1.49
C ASP A 39 0.63 -16.59 2.26
N LYS A 40 0.10 -15.99 3.33
CA LYS A 40 -1.03 -16.52 4.08
C LYS A 40 -2.34 -16.07 3.43
N ALA A 41 -3.30 -16.98 3.34
CA ALA A 41 -4.67 -16.65 2.96
C ALA A 41 -5.26 -15.66 3.97
N VAL A 42 -5.54 -14.45 3.50
CA VAL A 42 -6.18 -13.38 4.27
C VAL A 42 -7.65 -13.31 3.84
N PHE A 43 -8.57 -13.52 4.77
CA PHE A 43 -9.99 -13.56 4.47
C PHE A 43 -10.69 -12.26 4.84
N ASN A 44 -11.80 -11.95 4.15
CA ASN A 44 -12.60 -10.75 4.45
C ASN A 44 -13.27 -10.80 5.83
N VAL A 45 -13.53 -12.00 6.34
CA VAL A 45 -14.07 -12.20 7.69
C VAL A 45 -13.13 -11.66 8.76
N ASP A 46 -11.81 -11.86 8.60
CA ASP A 46 -10.79 -11.36 9.53
C ASP A 46 -10.80 -9.83 9.64
N PHE A 47 -11.17 -9.14 8.56
CA PHE A 47 -11.31 -7.69 8.59
C PHE A 47 -12.62 -7.25 9.24
N SER A 48 -13.74 -7.96 9.01
CA SER A 48 -15.01 -7.65 9.66
C SER A 48 -14.97 -7.83 11.19
N GLU A 49 -14.21 -8.81 11.68
CA GLU A 49 -14.01 -9.01 13.12
C GLU A 49 -13.16 -7.90 13.76
N ARG A 50 -12.13 -7.43 13.04
CA ARG A 50 -11.22 -6.38 13.52
C ARG A 50 -11.75 -4.96 13.32
N LEU A 51 -12.67 -4.76 12.36
CA LEU A 51 -13.27 -3.47 12.03
C LEU A 51 -14.80 -3.56 12.17
N PRO A 52 -15.33 -3.46 13.40
CA PRO A 52 -16.76 -3.62 13.68
C PRO A 52 -17.65 -2.56 13.00
N SER A 53 -17.06 -1.48 12.49
CA SER A 53 -17.76 -0.45 11.72
C SER A 53 -18.14 -0.87 10.30
N TYR A 54 -17.58 -1.97 9.77
CA TYR A 54 -17.84 -2.44 8.41
C TYR A 54 -18.39 -3.87 8.43
N ASN A 55 -19.58 -4.05 7.86
CA ASN A 55 -20.16 -5.38 7.68
C ASN A 55 -19.38 -6.19 6.64
N LEU A 56 -19.31 -7.51 6.79
CA LEU A 56 -18.65 -8.43 5.85
C LEU A 56 -19.18 -8.27 4.42
N ALA A 57 -20.50 -8.16 4.25
CA ALA A 57 -21.12 -7.93 2.95
C ALA A 57 -20.62 -6.64 2.31
N HIS A 58 -20.47 -5.58 3.12
CA HIS A 58 -19.99 -4.30 2.66
C HIS A 58 -18.51 -4.36 2.25
N ILE A 59 -17.67 -5.05 3.01
CA ILE A 59 -16.25 -5.28 2.65
C ILE A 59 -16.13 -6.04 1.34
N ASN A 60 -16.93 -7.09 1.13
CA ASN A 60 -16.94 -7.86 -0.12
C ASN A 60 -17.32 -7.00 -1.33
N THR A 61 -18.40 -6.20 -1.22
CA THR A 61 -18.82 -5.31 -2.30
C THR A 61 -17.74 -4.27 -2.60
N MET A 62 -17.22 -3.60 -1.57
CA MET A 62 -16.19 -2.57 -1.77
C MET A 62 -14.89 -3.14 -2.35
N GLU A 63 -14.47 -4.35 -1.94
CA GLU A 63 -13.31 -5.00 -2.54
C GLU A 63 -13.52 -5.29 -4.02
N THR A 64 -14.70 -5.79 -4.39
CA THR A 64 -15.04 -6.12 -5.78
C THR A 64 -15.03 -4.86 -6.65
N GLU A 65 -15.66 -3.79 -6.18
CA GLU A 65 -15.67 -2.48 -6.83
C GLU A 65 -14.25 -1.91 -6.97
N PHE A 66 -13.42 -2.04 -5.93
CA PHE A 66 -12.04 -1.56 -5.96
C PHE A 66 -11.15 -2.36 -6.92
N LEU A 67 -11.35 -3.68 -7.02
CA LEU A 67 -10.65 -4.53 -7.99
C LEU A 67 -11.08 -4.22 -9.43
N SER A 68 -12.36 -3.95 -9.65
CA SER A 68 -12.89 -3.47 -10.93
C SER A 68 -12.23 -2.15 -11.32
N ALA A 69 -12.14 -1.19 -10.38
CA ALA A 69 -11.43 0.08 -10.59
C ALA A 69 -9.91 -0.08 -10.87
N LEU A 70 -9.31 -1.18 -10.42
CA LEU A 70 -7.92 -1.54 -10.69
C LEU A 70 -7.72 -2.32 -11.99
N ASP A 71 -8.80 -2.68 -12.70
CA ASP A 71 -8.77 -3.61 -13.82
C ASP A 71 -8.05 -4.93 -13.45
N TYR A 72 -8.29 -5.38 -12.21
CA TYR A 72 -7.68 -6.56 -11.59
C TYR A 72 -6.14 -6.56 -11.58
N ARG A 73 -5.50 -5.42 -11.84
CA ARG A 73 -4.04 -5.29 -11.95
C ARG A 73 -3.40 -4.96 -10.61
N ALA A 74 -3.42 -5.92 -9.69
CA ALA A 74 -2.87 -5.76 -8.35
C ALA A 74 -1.34 -6.03 -8.25
N THR A 75 -0.69 -6.45 -9.34
CA THR A 75 0.75 -6.71 -9.35
C THR A 75 1.57 -5.42 -9.30
N VAL A 76 2.52 -5.36 -8.37
CA VAL A 76 3.46 -4.25 -8.22
C VAL A 76 4.87 -4.76 -8.48
N SER A 77 5.55 -4.17 -9.46
CA SER A 77 6.95 -4.48 -9.73
C SER A 77 7.87 -3.86 -8.67
N VAL A 78 9.00 -4.50 -8.44
CA VAL A 78 10.03 -4.02 -7.49
C VAL A 78 10.51 -2.61 -7.86
N SER A 79 10.72 -2.34 -9.16
CA SER A 79 11.12 -1.02 -9.66
C SER A 79 10.09 0.06 -9.35
N LEU A 80 8.79 -0.26 -9.45
CA LEU A 80 7.74 0.68 -9.11
C LEU A 80 7.70 0.93 -7.61
N TYR A 81 7.80 -0.11 -6.79
CA TYR A 81 7.89 0.03 -5.34
C TYR A 81 9.06 0.93 -4.94
N ALA A 82 10.26 0.73 -5.52
CA ALA A 82 11.43 1.56 -5.27
C ALA A 82 11.19 3.03 -5.61
N LYS A 83 10.53 3.32 -6.75
CA LYS A 83 10.16 4.69 -7.14
C LYS A 83 9.29 5.36 -6.06
N TYR A 84 8.26 4.67 -5.60
CA TYR A 84 7.38 5.19 -4.54
C TYR A 84 8.11 5.36 -3.20
N PHE A 85 9.00 4.43 -2.86
CA PHE A 85 9.80 4.52 -1.64
C PHE A 85 10.71 5.75 -1.64
N PHE A 86 11.46 5.98 -2.72
CA PHE A 86 12.33 7.17 -2.84
C PHE A 86 11.52 8.46 -2.90
N ALA A 87 10.38 8.48 -3.61
CA ALA A 87 9.50 9.64 -3.64
C ALA A 87 8.96 9.99 -2.23
N LEU A 88 8.59 8.98 -1.44
CA LEU A 88 8.15 9.20 -0.05
C LEU A 88 9.29 9.71 0.84
N GLN A 89 10.52 9.21 0.66
CA GLN A 89 11.69 9.71 1.41
C GLN A 89 11.98 11.18 1.10
N ASP A 90 11.84 11.59 -0.17
CA ASP A 90 12.02 12.97 -0.61
C ASP A 90 10.95 13.88 0.01
N VAL A 91 9.67 13.49 -0.07
CA VAL A 91 8.54 14.23 0.52
C VAL A 91 8.64 14.34 2.05
N LEU A 92 9.07 13.27 2.72
CA LEU A 92 9.23 13.25 4.18
C LEU A 92 10.49 14.00 4.65
N GLY A 93 11.33 14.48 3.72
CA GLY A 93 12.51 15.25 4.06
C GLY A 93 13.43 14.49 5.00
N THR A 94 13.79 13.24 4.68
CA THR A 94 14.92 12.59 5.36
C THR A 94 16.20 13.36 5.03
N SER A 95 16.43 14.42 5.80
CA SER A 95 17.73 14.94 6.17
C SER A 95 18.73 13.79 6.24
N ASN A 96 19.86 14.03 5.58
CA ASN A 96 21.09 13.26 5.43
C ASN A 96 21.62 12.48 6.67
N THR A 97 20.83 11.64 7.32
CA THR A 97 21.22 10.88 8.52
C THR A 97 21.07 9.39 8.23
N ARG A 98 22.21 8.68 8.26
CA ARG A 98 22.45 7.24 8.06
C ARG A 98 22.96 6.79 6.68
N ARG A 99 23.88 7.55 6.07
CA ARG A 99 24.88 6.93 5.16
C ARG A 99 26.33 7.02 5.65
N SER A 100 26.58 7.52 6.86
CA SER A 100 27.92 7.64 7.45
C SER A 100 28.25 6.55 8.48
N THR A 101 27.96 5.28 8.22
CA THR A 101 28.50 4.18 9.04
C THR A 101 28.82 2.94 8.19
N TRP A 102 29.40 3.11 7.00
CA TRP A 102 30.00 1.98 6.25
C TRP A 102 31.28 2.39 5.49
N THR A 103 32.01 3.41 5.97
CA THR A 103 33.34 3.79 5.43
C THR A 103 34.36 4.10 6.52
N ALA A 104 34.33 3.38 7.65
CA ALA A 104 35.40 3.42 8.64
C ALA A 104 35.64 2.01 9.17
N GLY A 105 36.47 1.24 8.49
CA GLY A 105 36.79 -0.12 8.95
C GLY A 105 37.58 -1.03 8.03
N GLU A 106 38.00 -0.61 6.84
CA GLU A 106 39.08 -1.30 6.12
C GLU A 106 40.32 -0.40 6.07
N SER A 107 41.38 -0.87 6.75
CA SER A 107 42.81 -0.56 6.59
C SER A 107 43.49 -0.12 7.89
N VAL A 108 43.86 -1.10 8.73
CA VAL A 108 45.17 -1.06 9.40
C VAL A 108 45.86 -2.40 9.14
N LYS A 109 46.74 -2.38 8.12
CA LYS A 109 47.88 -3.30 8.04
C LYS A 109 48.90 -2.86 9.09
N ARG A 110 49.23 -3.75 10.03
CA ARG A 110 50.60 -4.01 10.49
C ARG A 110 50.66 -5.31 11.26
#